data_AF-A0A3D6D775-F1
#
_entry.id   AF-A0A3D6D775-F1
#
_cell.length_a   1.000
_cell.length_b   1.000
_cell.length_c   1.000
_cell.angle_alpha   90.00
_cell.angle_beta   90.00
_cell.angle_gamma   90.00
#
_symmetry.space_group_name_H-M   'P 1'
#
loop_
_entity.id
_entity.type
_entity.pdbx_description
1 polymer ?
#
loop_
_entity_poly.entity_id
_entity_poly.type
_entity_poly.pdbx_seq_one_letter_code
_entity_poly.pdbx_strand_id
1 'polypeptide(L)'
;MVQANIMGTFNLNRIRLTSVLHVWAAVIPLLSTSFTPTLHADAYADALSESLKGEYTESLEACEEQLGDNQGFNEKWYLLGIENCMRLGHYERAFEILQEGLEDRRVSGIKLYPVGHEVALFNNKPDLA
;
A
#
# COMPACT_ATOMS: atom_id res chain seq x y z
N MET A 1 43.63 53.39 41.48
CA MET A 1 43.04 54.70 41.86
C MET A 1 42.46 55.31 40.59
N VAL A 2 41.12 55.44 40.56
CA VAL A 2 40.25 56.22 39.63
C VAL A 2 40.22 55.86 38.14
N GLN A 3 39.05 55.41 37.67
CA GLN A 3 38.24 55.86 36.51
C GLN A 3 37.25 54.73 36.15
N ALA A 4 35.98 54.90 35.81
CA ALA A 4 35.21 56.07 35.39
C ALA A 4 33.73 55.88 35.78
N ASN A 5 33.05 56.99 36.09
CA ASN A 5 31.60 57.08 36.25
C ASN A 5 31.01 57.66 34.96
N ILE A 6 30.21 56.90 34.21
CA ILE A 6 29.29 57.39 33.17
C ILE A 6 28.05 56.47 33.27
N MET A 7 27.05 56.83 34.07
CA MET A 7 25.87 57.62 33.68
C MET A 7 25.03 56.95 32.59
N GLY A 8 23.84 56.47 32.98
CA GLY A 8 22.71 56.29 32.06
C GLY A 8 22.15 54.88 31.96
N THR A 9 21.49 54.38 33.02
CA THR A 9 20.57 53.23 32.89
C THR A 9 19.29 53.70 32.22
N PHE A 10 19.17 53.42 30.92
CA PHE A 10 17.98 53.70 30.14
C PHE A 10 16.82 52.80 30.58
N ASN A 11 15.71 53.45 30.91
CA ASN A 11 14.47 52.84 31.37
C ASN A 11 13.45 52.84 30.22
N LEU A 12 12.51 51.89 30.30
CA LEU A 12 11.30 51.71 29.47
C LEU A 12 11.50 51.38 27.98
N ASN A 13 11.07 50.18 27.58
CA ASN A 13 9.74 50.16 26.99
C ASN A 13 9.03 48.80 27.10
N ARG A 14 7.82 48.89 27.62
CA ARG A 14 6.83 47.83 27.80
C ARG A 14 6.25 47.51 26.42
N ILE A 15 6.89 46.63 25.66
CA ILE A 15 6.36 46.15 24.37
C ILE A 15 5.39 45.00 24.64
N ARG A 16 4.19 45.18 24.08
CA ARG A 16 2.95 44.49 24.45
C ARG A 16 2.99 42.98 24.20
N LEU A 17 2.75 42.21 25.25
CA LEU A 17 2.29 40.82 25.20
C LEU A 17 0.91 40.76 24.52
N THR A 18 0.84 40.75 23.19
CA THR A 18 -0.37 40.28 22.46
C THR A 18 -0.10 39.89 21.00
N SER A 19 1.09 40.14 20.44
CA SER A 19 1.33 39.97 18.99
C SER A 19 2.03 38.67 18.56
N VAL A 20 2.28 37.70 19.45
CA VAL A 20 2.95 36.43 19.08
C VAL A 20 1.96 35.27 18.87
N LEU A 21 0.68 35.45 19.21
CA LEU A 21 -0.30 34.36 19.25
C LEU A 21 -1.04 34.08 17.92
N HIS A 22 -0.71 34.76 16.80
CA HIS A 22 -1.51 34.66 15.57
C HIS A 22 -0.73 34.37 14.27
N VAL A 23 0.52 33.87 14.32
CA VAL A 23 1.34 33.69 13.09
C VAL A 23 1.72 32.25 12.76
N TRP A 24 1.33 31.23 13.54
CA TRP A 24 1.60 29.82 13.18
C TRP A 24 0.35 28.99 12.87
N ALA A 25 -0.75 29.65 12.48
CA ALA A 25 -1.94 28.99 11.94
C ALA A 25 -1.87 28.74 10.41
N ALA A 26 -0.69 28.87 9.78
CA ALA A 26 -0.59 28.84 8.32
C ALA A 26 0.72 28.21 7.79
N VAL A 27 1.19 27.13 8.41
CA VAL A 27 2.16 26.22 7.76
C VAL A 27 1.57 24.82 7.81
N ILE A 28 0.71 24.59 6.82
CA ILE A 28 0.36 23.34 6.14
C ILE A 28 0.71 22.04 6.90
N PRO A 29 -0.28 21.19 7.24
CA PRO A 29 -0.03 19.84 7.71
C PRO A 29 0.48 19.02 6.51
N LEU A 30 1.80 18.95 6.33
CA LEU A 30 2.43 18.08 5.34
C LEU A 30 3.59 17.29 5.94
N LEU A 31 3.39 16.80 7.16
CA LEU A 31 3.91 15.49 7.52
C LEU A 31 2.81 14.53 7.06
N SER A 32 2.70 14.24 5.76
CA SER A 32 3.38 13.07 5.20
C SER A 32 3.68 12.09 6.33
N THR A 33 2.63 11.42 6.80
CA THR A 33 2.75 10.01 7.06
C THR A 33 3.38 9.45 5.80
N SER A 34 4.70 9.33 5.80
CA SER A 34 5.38 8.30 5.06
C SER A 34 4.71 7.02 5.52
N PHE A 35 3.61 6.67 4.84
CA PHE A 35 3.05 5.34 4.83
C PHE A 35 4.17 4.52 4.23
N THR A 36 5.05 4.05 5.09
CA THR A 36 5.88 2.91 4.79
C THR A 36 4.87 1.80 4.53
N PRO A 37 4.74 1.26 3.30
CA PRO A 37 4.00 0.04 3.13
C PRO A 37 4.81 -1.04 3.85
N THR A 38 4.53 -1.20 5.15
CA THR A 38 4.97 -2.36 5.89
C THR A 38 4.28 -3.53 5.21
N LEU A 39 5.11 -4.42 4.67
CA LEU A 39 4.71 -5.68 4.06
C LEU A 39 3.46 -6.24 4.76
N HIS A 40 2.39 -6.30 3.97
CA HIS A 40 0.99 -6.69 4.23
C HIS A 40 0.79 -8.08 4.84
N ALA A 41 1.54 -8.47 5.88
CA ALA A 41 1.28 -9.73 6.56
C ALA A 41 -0.16 -9.79 7.12
N ASP A 42 -0.63 -8.66 7.67
CA ASP A 42 -1.98 -8.53 8.23
C ASP A 42 -3.02 -8.52 7.11
N ALA A 43 -2.87 -7.67 6.09
CA ALA A 43 -3.83 -7.58 4.99
C ALA A 43 -3.92 -8.86 4.14
N TYR A 44 -2.81 -9.57 3.91
CA TYR A 44 -2.87 -10.88 3.25
C TYR A 44 -3.58 -11.91 4.14
N ALA A 45 -3.31 -11.91 5.44
CA ALA A 45 -3.99 -12.82 6.37
C ALA A 45 -5.50 -12.54 6.44
N ASP A 46 -5.90 -11.27 6.40
CA ASP A 46 -7.30 -10.84 6.38
C ASP A 46 -7.99 -11.27 5.08
N ALA A 47 -7.41 -10.96 3.93
CA ALA A 47 -7.94 -11.39 2.62
C ALA A 47 -8.02 -12.91 2.52
N LEU A 48 -7.02 -13.64 3.00
CA LEU A 48 -7.05 -15.10 3.05
C LEU A 48 -8.18 -15.60 3.96
N SER A 49 -8.37 -14.97 5.13
CA SER A 49 -9.44 -15.31 6.07
C SER A 49 -10.82 -15.10 5.45
N GLU A 50 -11.01 -14.03 4.67
CA GLU A 50 -12.25 -13.76 3.93
C GLU A 50 -12.53 -14.83 2.87
N SER A 51 -11.53 -15.17 2.05
CA SER A 51 -11.63 -16.27 1.07
C SER A 51 -12.02 -17.59 1.74
N LEU A 52 -11.41 -17.92 2.89
CA LEU A 52 -11.72 -19.13 3.64
C LEU A 52 -13.14 -19.14 4.24
N LYS A 53 -13.75 -17.97 4.46
CA LYS A 53 -15.16 -17.85 4.88
C LYS A 53 -16.14 -17.92 3.71
N GLY A 54 -15.64 -17.84 2.47
CA GLY A 54 -16.45 -17.77 1.26
C GLY A 54 -16.77 -16.34 0.80
N GLU A 55 -16.19 -15.34 1.46
CA GLU A 55 -16.31 -13.91 1.11
C GLU A 55 -15.30 -13.60 -0.01
N TYR A 56 -15.50 -14.24 -1.17
CA TYR A 56 -14.54 -14.21 -2.27
C TYR A 56 -14.46 -12.84 -2.94
N THR A 57 -15.53 -12.04 -2.91
CA THR A 57 -15.58 -10.71 -3.54
C THR A 57 -14.68 -9.74 -2.76
N GLU A 58 -14.84 -9.68 -1.45
CA GLU A 58 -14.06 -8.85 -0.53
C GLU A 58 -12.57 -9.23 -0.59
N SER A 59 -12.30 -10.53 -0.55
CA SER A 59 -10.94 -11.05 -0.69
C SER A 59 -10.31 -10.69 -2.05
N LEU A 60 -11.10 -10.71 -3.14
CA LEU A 60 -10.64 -10.33 -4.47
C LEU A 60 -10.37 -8.82 -4.59
N GLU A 61 -11.19 -7.96 -3.97
CA GLU A 61 -10.95 -6.51 -3.94
C GLU A 61 -9.59 -6.19 -3.31
N ALA A 62 -9.27 -6.84 -2.19
CA ALA A 62 -7.95 -6.71 -1.54
C ALA A 62 -6.81 -7.20 -2.45
N CYS A 63 -7.02 -8.29 -3.20
CA CYS A 63 -6.05 -8.76 -4.18
C CYS A 63 -5.81 -7.75 -5.30
N GLU A 64 -6.87 -7.17 -5.87
CA GLU A 64 -6.78 -6.18 -6.96
C GLU A 64 -6.07 -4.89 -6.51
N GLU A 65 -6.33 -4.41 -5.29
CA GLU A 65 -5.58 -3.29 -4.71
C GLU A 65 -4.08 -3.59 -4.64
N GLN A 66 -3.71 -4.79 -4.16
CA GLN A 66 -2.31 -5.18 -4.03
C GLN A 66 -1.60 -5.41 -5.35
N LEU A 67 -2.28 -6.00 -6.33
CA LEU A 67 -1.74 -6.19 -7.67
C LEU A 67 -1.61 -4.86 -8.42
N GLY A 68 -2.52 -3.90 -8.19
CA GLY A 68 -2.51 -2.57 -8.79
C GLY A 68 -1.42 -1.63 -8.24
N ASP A 69 -1.04 -1.78 -6.97
CA ASP A 69 -0.04 -0.94 -6.30
C ASP A 69 1.41 -1.14 -6.79
N ASN A 70 1.63 -2.14 -7.66
CA ASN A 70 2.91 -2.39 -8.35
C ASN A 70 4.13 -2.49 -7.39
N GLN A 71 3.92 -3.02 -6.18
CA GLN A 71 4.96 -3.19 -5.15
C GLN A 71 5.95 -4.33 -5.44
N GLY A 72 6.03 -4.77 -6.71
CA GLY A 72 6.82 -5.91 -7.14
C GLY A 72 6.06 -7.24 -7.03
N PHE A 73 6.62 -8.27 -7.65
CA PHE A 73 5.98 -9.57 -7.75
C PHE A 73 5.81 -10.24 -6.37
N ASN A 74 4.57 -10.59 -6.03
CA ASN A 74 4.24 -11.35 -4.84
C ASN A 74 3.29 -12.50 -5.21
N GLU A 75 3.88 -13.68 -5.42
CA GLU A 75 3.19 -14.90 -5.87
C GLU A 75 1.91 -15.21 -5.11
N LYS A 76 1.87 -14.93 -3.79
CA LYS A 76 0.72 -15.28 -2.95
C LYS A 76 -0.54 -14.48 -3.30
N TRP A 77 -0.40 -13.22 -3.70
CA TRP A 77 -1.53 -12.38 -4.11
C TRP A 77 -2.09 -12.82 -5.45
N TYR A 78 -1.23 -13.18 -6.41
CA TYR A 78 -1.65 -13.79 -7.67
C TYR A 78 -2.44 -15.08 -7.46
N LEU A 79 -1.91 -15.98 -6.63
CA LEU A 79 -2.58 -17.27 -6.35
C LEU A 79 -3.94 -17.08 -5.69
N LEU A 80 -4.04 -16.21 -4.68
CA LEU A 80 -5.31 -15.94 -3.98
C LEU A 80 -6.32 -15.26 -4.91
N GLY A 81 -5.89 -14.28 -5.70
CA GLY A 81 -6.74 -13.59 -6.68
C GLY A 81 -7.28 -14.55 -7.74
N ILE A 82 -6.43 -15.43 -8.29
CA ILE A 82 -6.84 -16.47 -9.24
C ILE A 82 -7.87 -17.40 -8.60
N GLU A 83 -7.62 -17.91 -7.38
CA GLU A 83 -8.57 -18.78 -6.69
C GLU A 83 -9.93 -18.10 -6.52
N ASN A 84 -9.96 -16.86 -6.00
CA ASN A 84 -11.20 -16.13 -5.79
C ASN A 84 -11.95 -15.88 -7.11
N CYS A 85 -11.26 -15.50 -8.19
CA CYS A 85 -11.86 -15.36 -9.51
C CYS A 85 -12.49 -16.68 -9.98
N MET A 86 -11.80 -17.81 -9.81
CA MET A 86 -12.30 -19.13 -10.21
C MET A 86 -13.55 -19.53 -9.40
N ARG A 87 -13.57 -19.22 -8.09
CA ARG A 87 -14.73 -19.47 -7.20
C ARG A 87 -15.96 -18.64 -7.59
N LEU A 88 -15.75 -17.41 -8.03
CA LEU A 88 -16.79 -16.48 -8.48
C LEU A 88 -17.24 -16.73 -9.95
N GLY A 89 -16.56 -17.63 -10.68
CA GLY A 89 -16.81 -17.87 -12.10
C GLY A 89 -16.24 -16.79 -13.03
N HIS A 90 -15.33 -15.95 -12.53
CA HIS A 90 -14.64 -14.90 -13.27
C HIS A 90 -13.41 -15.47 -13.99
N TYR A 91 -13.63 -16.47 -14.84
CA TYR A 91 -12.56 -17.25 -15.47
C TYR A 91 -11.64 -16.40 -16.35
N GLU A 92 -12.19 -15.43 -17.08
CA GLU A 92 -11.39 -14.56 -17.94
C GLU A 92 -10.41 -13.71 -17.12
N ARG A 93 -10.86 -13.13 -16.00
CA ARG A 93 -9.99 -12.37 -15.10
C ARG A 93 -8.93 -13.25 -14.45
N ALA A 94 -9.28 -14.47 -14.05
CA ALA A 94 -8.29 -15.43 -13.54
C ALA A 94 -7.16 -15.70 -14.55
N PHE A 95 -7.51 -15.76 -15.85
CA PHE A 95 -6.54 -15.94 -16.92
C PHE A 95 -5.66 -14.70 -17.13
N GLU A 96 -6.22 -13.49 -17.03
CA GLU A 96 -5.44 -12.24 -17.10
C GLU A 96 -4.45 -12.13 -15.94
N ILE A 97 -4.89 -12.36 -14.70
CA ILE A 97 -4.02 -12.33 -13.51
C ILE A 97 -2.89 -13.37 -13.66
N LEU A 98 -3.20 -14.56 -14.16
CA LEU A 98 -2.19 -15.58 -14.45
C LEU A 98 -1.18 -15.11 -15.50
N GLN A 99 -1.65 -14.49 -16.59
CA GLN A 99 -0.75 -13.94 -17.61
C GLN A 99 0.18 -12.90 -17.02
N GLU A 100 -0.36 -11.92 -16.29
CA GLU A 100 0.41 -10.88 -15.58
C GLU A 100 1.46 -11.51 -14.65
N GLY A 101 1.09 -12.55 -13.88
CA GLY A 101 1.99 -13.23 -12.96
C GLY A 101 3.09 -14.06 -13.65
N LEU A 102 2.86 -14.52 -14.89
CA LEU A 102 3.80 -15.29 -15.70
C LEU A 102 4.68 -14.42 -16.62
N GLU A 103 4.38 -13.13 -16.78
CA GLU A 103 5.16 -12.22 -17.63
C GLU A 103 6.62 -12.10 -17.15
N ASP A 104 6.85 -11.97 -15.84
CA ASP A 104 8.22 -11.94 -15.29
C ASP A 104 8.72 -13.33 -14.87
N ARG A 105 9.04 -14.16 -15.88
CA ARG A 105 9.54 -15.54 -15.73
C ARG A 105 10.77 -15.70 -14.83
N ARG A 106 11.50 -14.62 -14.50
CA ARG A 106 12.64 -14.67 -13.57
C ARG A 106 12.19 -14.75 -12.11
N VAL A 107 10.95 -14.37 -11.84
CA VAL A 107 10.39 -14.26 -10.49
C VAL A 107 9.10 -15.08 -10.35
N SER A 108 8.40 -15.38 -11.45
CA SER A 108 7.24 -16.26 -11.48
C SER A 108 7.55 -17.58 -10.79
N GLY A 109 6.90 -17.81 -9.66
CA GLY A 109 7.18 -19.00 -8.85
C GLY A 109 6.57 -20.26 -9.47
N ILE A 110 7.13 -21.41 -9.08
CA ILE A 110 6.75 -22.74 -9.55
C ILE A 110 5.25 -23.02 -9.32
N LYS A 111 4.58 -22.31 -8.41
CA LYS A 111 3.18 -22.59 -8.05
C LYS A 111 2.16 -22.01 -9.02
N LEU A 112 2.51 -20.98 -9.81
CA LEU A 112 1.60 -20.44 -10.82
C LEU A 112 1.41 -21.41 -12.00
N TYR A 113 2.42 -22.24 -12.29
CA TYR A 113 2.38 -23.22 -13.39
C TYR A 113 1.26 -24.27 -13.21
N PRO A 114 1.15 -25.01 -12.08
CA PRO A 114 0.04 -25.95 -11.88
C PRO A 114 -1.35 -25.31 -11.96
N VAL A 115 -1.49 -24.07 -11.48
CA VAL A 115 -2.76 -23.32 -11.52
C VAL A 115 -3.12 -22.95 -12.95
N GLY A 116 -2.12 -22.70 -13.80
CA GLY A 116 -2.34 -22.35 -15.21
C GLY A 116 -3.12 -23.40 -15.99
N HIS A 117 -2.91 -24.69 -15.70
CA HIS A 117 -3.65 -25.77 -16.32
C HIS A 117 -5.16 -25.67 -16.04
N GLU A 118 -5.53 -25.45 -14.78
CA GLU A 118 -6.93 -25.34 -14.36
C GLU A 118 -7.59 -24.11 -15.00
N VAL A 119 -6.94 -22.95 -14.90
CA VAL A 119 -7.45 -21.70 -15.47
C VAL A 119 -7.64 -21.83 -16.99
N ALA A 120 -6.70 -22.46 -17.70
CA ALA A 120 -6.80 -22.70 -19.15
C ALA A 120 -7.99 -23.59 -19.53
N LEU A 121 -8.25 -24.66 -18.76
CA LEU A 121 -9.38 -25.56 -18.97
C LEU A 121 -10.73 -24.83 -18.88
N PHE A 122 -10.94 -24.03 -17.83
CA PHE A 122 -12.20 -23.29 -17.63
C PHE A 122 -12.41 -22.18 -18.67
N ASN A 123 -11.33 -21.64 -19.23
CA ASN A 123 -11.38 -20.61 -20.26
C ASN A 123 -11.43 -21.16 -21.69
N ASN A 124 -11.29 -22.48 -21.89
CA ASN A 124 -11.08 -23.08 -23.21
C ASN A 124 -9.92 -22.41 -23.98
N LYS A 125 -8.83 -22.10 -23.27
CA LYS A 125 -7.61 -21.45 -23.77
C LYS A 125 -6.44 -22.46 -23.71
N PRO A 126 -5.38 -22.27 -24.52
CA PRO A 126 -4.18 -23.08 -24.39
C PRO A 126 -3.53 -22.89 -23.02
N ASP A 127 -2.94 -23.97 -22.50
CA ASP A 127 -2.19 -23.93 -21.25
C ASP A 127 -1.02 -22.95 -21.35
N LEU A 128 -0.86 -22.11 -20.33
CA LEU A 128 0.20 -21.10 -20.23
C LEU A 128 1.41 -21.61 -19.44
N ALA A 129 1.30 -22.79 -18.82
CA ALA A 129 2.30 -23.40 -17.95
C ALA A 129 3.24 -24.37 -18.69
#